data_AF-A0A078GZI3-F1
#
_entry.id   AF-A0A078GZI3-F1
#
_cell.length_a   1.000
_cell.length_b   1.000
_cell.length_c   1.000
_cell.angle_alpha   90.00
_cell.angle_beta   90.00
_cell.angle_gamma   90.00
#
_symmetry.space_group_name_H-M   'P 1'
#
loop_
_entity.id
_entity.type
_entity.pdbx_description
1 polymer ?
#
loop_
_entity_poly.entity_id
_entity_poly.type
_entity_poly.pdbx_seq_one_letter_code
_entity_poly.pdbx_strand_id
1 'polypeptide(L)'
;MNQNSELKALEKLSSNAKQIQEDMLEEILRSSANTEYLRRFLHGSSDKELFKKNVPVVTYEDVKPYMERVANGEPSNVISGEPITQFFISSGTSGGKQKIYALNNKHIKGVEDGKREEVVSIFVPFACSLIDAIKFLETHWKELCNDIRSGHVSEWITDLGCRDSVSNILGVPNAELADKIERECCQTSWEVTGQMSQCIPILEFYSSKLPLVSLNYSASETLFGVNVNPLCKPQDVSYTCVPNTSYFEFLPVDEGNNAQVVDLVDVKLGHLYDPVVTGFYNKTPQFRFVRRKDTVISVHIEKTTEEDIVNAVNRVTTVLESAGLMLMGFTCKSDMSTFPGHYVFYWEFKAKKIDCIVKLDNNVMVKCCCVMEESFNALYRRHRRKYGTIGPLEIRVMQQGTFDSLMEYFISQGAFAHQYKTPLCKV
;
A
#
# COMPACT_ATOMS: atom_id res chain seq x y z
N MET A 1 -25.28 13.62 11.28
CA MET A 1 -24.82 14.72 10.39
C MET A 1 -25.76 14.85 9.20
N ASN A 2 -25.97 16.07 8.68
CA ASN A 2 -26.93 16.35 7.61
C ASN A 2 -26.25 16.18 6.24
N GLN A 3 -26.63 15.20 5.43
CA GLN A 3 -25.99 14.92 4.12
C GLN A 3 -25.91 16.15 3.20
N ASN A 4 -26.88 17.07 3.30
CA ASN A 4 -26.90 18.31 2.55
C ASN A 4 -25.79 19.30 2.93
N SER A 5 -25.22 19.26 4.14
CA SER A 5 -24.12 20.15 4.52
C SER A 5 -22.76 19.66 4.02
N GLU A 6 -22.55 18.35 3.95
CA GLU A 6 -21.29 17.74 3.50
C GLU A 6 -21.13 17.88 1.97
N LEU A 7 -22.19 17.64 1.21
CA LEU A 7 -22.21 17.88 -0.24
C LEU A 7 -21.94 19.36 -0.57
N LYS A 8 -22.56 20.29 0.16
CA LYS A 8 -22.30 21.73 0.00
C LYS A 8 -20.85 22.10 0.35
N ALA A 9 -20.25 21.44 1.34
CA ALA A 9 -18.85 21.64 1.68
C ALA A 9 -17.94 21.17 0.53
N LEU A 10 -18.19 20.00 -0.04
CA LEU A 10 -17.44 19.46 -1.19
C LEU A 10 -17.56 20.37 -2.43
N GLU A 11 -18.75 20.87 -2.73
CA GLU A 11 -18.99 21.85 -3.81
C GLU A 11 -18.17 23.13 -3.61
N LYS A 12 -18.18 23.66 -2.38
CA LYS A 12 -17.42 24.87 -2.04
C LYS A 12 -15.92 24.64 -2.15
N LEU A 13 -15.41 23.52 -1.63
CA LEU A 13 -13.99 23.18 -1.70
C LEU A 13 -13.54 23.05 -3.15
N SER A 14 -14.30 22.30 -3.95
CA SER A 14 -13.91 21.98 -5.32
C SER A 14 -14.01 23.16 -6.30
N SER A 15 -14.87 24.13 -6.01
CA SER A 15 -15.04 25.35 -6.83
C SER A 15 -14.02 26.44 -6.53
N ASN A 16 -13.40 26.42 -5.35
CA ASN A 16 -12.49 27.47 -4.85
C ASN A 16 -11.04 26.98 -4.67
N ALA A 17 -10.66 25.88 -5.31
CA ALA A 17 -9.36 25.22 -5.10
C ALA A 17 -8.16 26.15 -5.19
N LYS A 18 -8.12 27.08 -6.17
CA LYS A 18 -7.03 28.05 -6.31
C LYS A 18 -6.85 28.91 -5.04
N GLN A 19 -7.91 29.58 -4.63
CA GLN A 19 -7.88 30.45 -3.44
C GLN A 19 -7.53 29.65 -2.18
N ILE A 20 -8.10 28.45 -2.03
CA ILE A 20 -7.84 27.59 -0.87
C ILE A 20 -6.36 27.18 -0.80
N GLN A 21 -5.76 26.84 -1.96
CA GLN A 21 -4.34 26.48 -2.03
C GLN A 21 -3.42 27.68 -1.75
N GLU A 22 -3.78 28.87 -2.23
CA GLU A 22 -3.06 30.12 -1.95
C GLU A 22 -3.12 30.47 -0.46
N ASP A 23 -4.33 30.49 0.13
CA ASP A 23 -4.54 30.77 1.56
C ASP A 23 -3.80 29.76 2.45
N MET A 24 -3.81 28.49 2.07
CA MET A 24 -3.12 27.43 2.80
C MET A 24 -1.62 27.59 2.77
N LEU A 25 -1.04 27.86 1.60
CA LEU A 25 0.40 28.06 1.49
C LEU A 25 0.83 29.27 2.32
N GLU A 26 0.08 30.37 2.26
CA GLU A 26 0.34 31.56 3.07
C GLU A 26 0.31 31.21 4.58
N GLU A 27 -0.68 30.45 5.04
CA GLU A 27 -0.77 30.01 6.43
C GLU A 27 0.41 29.12 6.85
N ILE A 28 0.79 28.15 6.02
CA ILE A 28 1.93 27.25 6.27
C ILE A 28 3.22 28.06 6.37
N LEU A 29 3.48 28.94 5.39
CA LEU A 29 4.68 29.76 5.36
C LEU A 29 4.73 30.72 6.54
N ARG A 30 3.61 31.37 6.90
CA ARG A 30 3.55 32.30 8.03
C ARG A 30 3.80 31.61 9.37
N SER A 31 3.21 30.44 9.58
CA SER A 31 3.41 29.67 10.82
C SER A 31 4.82 29.07 10.91
N SER A 32 5.40 28.69 9.78
CA SER A 32 6.66 27.94 9.74
C SER A 32 7.89 28.77 9.32
N ALA A 33 7.74 30.08 9.04
CA ALA A 33 8.80 30.96 8.55
C ALA A 33 10.09 30.93 9.39
N ASN A 34 9.93 30.77 10.71
CA ASN A 34 11.04 30.76 11.67
C ASN A 34 11.51 29.36 12.07
N THR A 35 10.97 28.32 11.45
CA THR A 35 11.46 26.94 11.67
C THR A 35 12.90 26.82 11.17
N GLU A 36 13.67 25.91 11.79
CA GLU A 36 15.04 25.67 11.37
C GLU A 36 15.10 25.30 9.88
N TYR A 37 14.20 24.44 9.41
CA TYR A 37 14.14 24.01 8.02
C TYR A 37 13.89 25.18 7.04
N LEU A 38 12.76 25.89 7.15
CA LEU A 38 12.41 26.93 6.18
C LEU A 38 13.33 28.16 6.26
N ARG A 39 13.88 28.47 7.45
CA ARG A 39 14.79 29.61 7.61
C ARG A 39 16.06 29.46 6.78
N ARG A 40 16.48 28.24 6.43
CA ARG A 40 17.63 27.96 5.54
C ARG A 40 17.40 28.46 4.11
N PHE A 41 16.14 28.53 3.67
CA PHE A 41 15.78 28.84 2.28
C PHE A 41 15.08 30.19 2.13
N LEU A 42 14.29 30.58 3.13
CA LEU A 42 13.44 31.77 3.09
C LEU A 42 13.87 32.88 4.05
N HIS A 43 14.81 32.61 4.96
CA HIS A 43 15.33 33.59 5.92
C HIS A 43 14.24 34.36 6.69
N GLY A 44 13.12 33.69 7.02
CA GLY A 44 11.98 34.29 7.72
C GLY A 44 10.91 34.92 6.82
N SER A 45 11.10 34.91 5.50
CA SER A 45 10.07 35.31 4.54
C SER A 45 8.95 34.29 4.46
N SER A 46 7.72 34.76 4.21
CA SER A 46 6.55 33.94 3.91
C SER A 46 6.03 34.16 2.48
N ASP A 47 6.88 34.67 1.59
CA ASP A 47 6.53 34.96 0.20
C ASP A 47 6.46 33.69 -0.67
N LYS A 48 5.39 33.56 -1.46
CA LYS A 48 5.12 32.39 -2.31
C LYS A 48 6.12 32.24 -3.46
N GLU A 49 6.53 33.33 -4.09
CA GLU A 49 7.46 33.28 -5.22
C GLU A 49 8.87 32.90 -4.75
N LEU A 50 9.28 33.40 -3.58
CA LEU A 50 10.51 32.97 -2.92
C LEU A 50 10.43 31.50 -2.49
N PHE A 51 9.28 31.02 -2.02
CA PHE A 51 9.07 29.59 -1.75
C PHE A 51 9.34 28.75 -3.01
N LYS A 52 8.65 29.05 -4.11
CA LYS A 52 8.80 28.35 -5.40
C LYS A 52 10.23 28.37 -5.94
N LYS A 53 10.96 29.47 -5.70
CA LYS A 53 12.31 29.66 -6.23
C LYS A 53 13.40 29.03 -5.35
N ASN A 54 13.26 29.10 -4.03
CA ASN A 54 14.37 28.81 -3.10
C ASN A 54 14.20 27.49 -2.34
N VAL A 55 12.98 26.99 -2.16
CA VAL A 55 12.73 25.74 -1.43
C VAL A 55 12.82 24.57 -2.42
N PRO A 56 13.78 23.64 -2.25
CA PRO A 56 13.94 22.54 -3.19
C PRO A 56 12.82 21.50 -3.04
N VAL A 57 12.52 20.82 -4.16
CA VAL A 57 11.76 19.56 -4.12
C VAL A 57 12.65 18.49 -3.47
N VAL A 58 12.15 17.87 -2.42
CA VAL A 58 12.91 16.93 -1.58
C VAL A 58 12.25 15.56 -1.50
N THR A 59 13.05 14.56 -1.17
CA THR A 59 12.60 13.20 -0.85
C THR A 59 12.63 12.97 0.66
N TYR A 60 12.17 11.79 1.10
CA TYR A 60 12.21 11.45 2.53
C TYR A 60 13.62 11.47 3.11
N GLU A 61 14.65 11.07 2.36
CA GLU A 61 16.03 11.01 2.88
C GLU A 61 16.58 12.40 3.24
N ASP A 62 16.12 13.46 2.55
CA ASP A 62 16.55 14.83 2.80
C ASP A 62 15.93 15.39 4.10
N VAL A 63 14.71 14.99 4.43
CA VAL A 63 13.96 15.47 5.61
C VAL A 63 14.06 14.54 6.81
N LYS A 64 14.45 13.28 6.61
CA LYS A 64 14.61 12.26 7.66
C LYS A 64 15.45 12.72 8.85
N PRO A 65 16.60 13.42 8.69
CA PRO A 65 17.38 13.88 9.83
C PRO A 65 16.60 14.83 10.76
N TYR A 66 15.73 15.67 10.19
CA TYR A 66 14.87 16.58 10.97
C TYR A 66 13.80 15.80 11.74
N MET A 67 13.17 14.82 11.08
CA MET A 67 12.15 13.97 11.72
C MET A 67 12.74 13.13 12.86
N GLU A 68 13.92 12.56 12.67
CA GLU A 68 14.62 11.78 13.71
C GLU A 68 15.02 12.66 14.90
N ARG A 69 15.46 13.90 14.67
CA ARG A 69 15.77 14.86 15.76
C ARG A 69 14.56 15.16 16.62
N VAL A 70 13.43 15.48 16.01
CA VAL A 70 12.17 15.73 16.76
C VAL A 70 11.70 14.45 17.46
N ALA A 71 11.77 13.29 16.80
CA ALA A 71 11.40 12.01 17.41
C ALA A 71 12.28 11.66 18.62
N ASN A 72 13.54 12.12 18.65
CA ASN A 72 14.47 11.95 19.76
C ASN A 72 14.33 13.04 20.85
N GLY A 73 13.35 13.94 20.74
CA GLY A 73 12.99 14.91 21.78
C GLY A 73 13.40 16.36 21.50
N GLU A 74 13.95 16.68 20.32
CA GLU A 74 14.12 18.08 19.93
C GLU A 74 12.77 18.78 19.70
N PRO A 75 12.69 20.12 19.87
CA PRO A 75 11.43 20.84 19.72
C PRO A 75 10.90 20.81 18.28
N SER A 76 9.58 20.93 18.12
CA SER A 76 8.92 20.82 16.80
C SER A 76 9.34 21.89 15.80
N ASN A 77 9.82 23.05 16.26
CA ASN A 77 10.28 24.16 15.43
C ASN A 77 11.50 23.83 14.56
N VAL A 78 12.11 22.66 14.74
CA VAL A 78 13.08 22.09 13.80
C VAL A 78 12.49 21.96 12.39
N ILE A 79 11.20 21.60 12.26
CA ILE A 79 10.54 21.39 10.95
C ILE A 79 9.10 21.91 10.85
N SER A 80 8.42 22.13 11.97
CA SER A 80 7.01 22.53 12.03
C SER A 80 6.82 23.79 12.88
N GLY A 81 6.06 24.76 12.37
CA GLY A 81 5.64 25.93 13.16
C GLY A 81 4.65 25.59 14.27
N GLU A 82 3.97 24.46 14.16
CA GLU A 82 3.01 23.95 15.14
C GLU A 82 3.61 22.81 15.98
N PRO A 83 3.17 22.61 17.23
CA PRO A 83 3.59 21.47 18.04
C PRO A 83 3.26 20.13 17.36
N ILE A 84 4.27 19.28 17.21
CA ILE A 84 4.12 17.89 16.77
C ILE A 84 3.59 17.09 17.95
N THR A 85 2.44 16.47 17.76
CA THR A 85 1.73 15.73 18.82
C THR A 85 1.89 14.23 18.69
N GLN A 86 2.09 13.73 17.47
CA GLN A 86 2.14 12.30 17.16
C GLN A 86 3.06 12.03 15.96
N PHE A 87 3.47 10.76 15.82
CA PHE A 87 4.19 10.26 14.66
C PHE A 87 3.45 9.08 14.04
N PHE A 88 3.32 9.10 12.71
CA PHE A 88 2.84 7.96 11.92
C PHE A 88 4.00 7.21 11.29
N ILE A 89 3.91 5.89 11.34
CA ILE A 89 4.86 4.99 10.68
C ILE A 89 4.22 4.50 9.37
N SER A 90 4.79 4.89 8.25
CA SER A 90 4.32 4.53 6.92
C SER A 90 4.67 3.10 6.53
N SER A 91 3.89 2.51 5.62
CA SER A 91 4.26 1.25 4.97
C SER A 91 5.39 1.40 3.96
N GLY A 92 5.62 2.62 3.45
CA GLY A 92 6.78 2.91 2.61
C GLY A 92 8.08 2.84 3.40
N THR A 93 9.14 2.34 2.75
CA THR A 93 10.46 2.17 3.37
C THR A 93 11.51 3.10 2.75
N SER A 94 12.54 3.39 3.54
CA SER A 94 13.75 4.13 3.18
C SER A 94 14.94 3.42 3.80
N GLY A 95 15.86 2.89 2.99
CA GLY A 95 16.94 2.01 3.47
C GLY A 95 16.42 0.78 4.24
N GLY A 96 15.28 0.21 3.84
CA GLY A 96 14.68 -0.97 4.46
C GLY A 96 13.92 -0.74 5.79
N LYS A 97 13.90 0.48 6.33
CA LYS A 97 13.12 0.87 7.52
C LYS A 97 11.88 1.67 7.12
N GLN A 98 10.80 1.54 7.89
CA GLN A 98 9.57 2.30 7.66
C GLN A 98 9.80 3.81 7.87
N LYS A 99 9.19 4.64 7.02
CA LYS A 99 9.26 6.10 7.12
C LYS A 99 8.40 6.62 8.28
N ILE A 100 8.89 7.65 8.97
CA ILE A 100 8.24 8.33 10.10
C ILE A 100 7.78 9.71 9.64
N TYR A 101 6.50 10.03 9.86
CA TYR A 101 5.90 11.32 9.56
C TYR A 101 5.34 11.96 10.82
N ALA A 102 5.58 13.27 10.98
CA ALA A 102 5.07 14.04 12.10
C ALA A 102 3.65 14.55 11.83
N LEU A 103 2.82 14.59 12.88
CA LEU A 103 1.44 15.06 12.83
C LEU A 103 1.20 16.11 13.92
N ASN A 104 0.34 17.08 13.62
CA ASN A 104 -0.24 17.99 14.61
C ASN A 104 -1.76 17.79 14.72
N ASN A 105 -2.36 18.25 15.81
CA ASN A 105 -3.80 18.05 16.06
C ASN A 105 -4.72 18.96 15.22
N LYS A 106 -4.17 19.84 14.38
CA LYS A 106 -4.93 20.87 13.65
C LYS A 106 -5.96 20.28 12.69
N HIS A 107 -5.70 19.08 12.16
CA HIS A 107 -6.53 18.42 11.15
C HIS A 107 -7.20 17.13 11.64
N ILE A 108 -7.08 16.77 12.93
CA ILE A 108 -7.76 15.60 13.50
C ILE A 108 -9.18 16.02 13.92
N LYS A 109 -10.17 15.83 13.05
CA LYS A 109 -11.59 15.91 13.42
C LYS A 109 -12.37 14.71 12.90
N GLY A 110 -13.09 14.06 13.81
CA GLY A 110 -14.32 13.32 13.53
C GLY A 110 -14.17 11.89 13.03
N VAL A 111 -13.96 10.94 13.95
CA VAL A 111 -14.60 9.62 13.82
C VAL A 111 -15.57 9.53 14.99
N GLU A 112 -16.85 9.77 14.74
CA GLU A 112 -17.91 9.48 15.71
C GLU A 112 -18.29 8.01 15.55
N ASP A 113 -17.96 7.19 16.56
CA ASP A 113 -18.39 5.79 16.64
C ASP A 113 -19.89 5.72 16.93
N GLY A 114 -20.70 5.76 15.87
CA GLY A 114 -22.12 5.44 15.95
C GLY A 114 -22.32 3.94 16.04
N LYS A 115 -22.61 3.39 17.23
CA LYS A 115 -23.13 2.02 17.36
C LYS A 115 -24.46 1.93 16.62
N ARG A 116 -24.57 1.01 15.66
CA ARG A 116 -25.82 0.63 15.00
C ARG A 116 -26.04 -0.86 15.18
N GLU A 117 -27.30 -1.27 15.36
CA GLU A 117 -27.68 -2.67 15.58
C GLU A 117 -27.57 -3.54 14.32
N GLU A 118 -27.48 -2.94 13.13
CA GLU A 118 -27.36 -3.64 11.85
C GLU A 118 -26.13 -3.17 11.03
N VAL A 119 -25.39 -4.13 10.47
CA VAL A 119 -24.25 -3.88 9.58
C VAL A 119 -24.77 -3.54 8.20
N VAL A 120 -24.71 -2.26 7.83
CA VAL A 120 -25.14 -1.76 6.51
C VAL A 120 -23.99 -1.66 5.49
N SER A 121 -22.75 -1.73 5.96
CA SER A 121 -21.54 -1.64 5.14
C SER A 121 -20.34 -2.23 5.88
N ILE A 122 -19.44 -2.90 5.16
CA ILE A 122 -18.14 -3.34 5.69
C ILE A 122 -17.07 -2.38 5.17
N PHE A 123 -16.35 -1.73 6.09
CA PHE A 123 -15.24 -0.87 5.76
C PHE A 123 -13.93 -1.52 6.18
N VAL A 124 -12.99 -1.62 5.24
CA VAL A 124 -11.62 -2.08 5.51
C VAL A 124 -10.61 -1.12 4.89
N PRO A 125 -9.45 -0.90 5.53
CA PRO A 125 -8.41 -0.05 4.96
C PRO A 125 -7.84 -0.60 3.64
N PHE A 126 -7.76 -1.93 3.51
CA PHE A 126 -7.24 -2.60 2.32
C PHE A 126 -8.07 -3.85 2.00
N ALA A 127 -8.22 -4.14 0.71
CA ALA A 127 -8.94 -5.32 0.21
C ALA A 127 -8.40 -6.65 0.79
N CYS A 128 -7.08 -6.77 0.92
CA CYS A 128 -6.43 -7.96 1.48
C CYS A 128 -6.87 -8.23 2.93
N SER A 129 -7.13 -7.19 3.74
CA SER A 129 -7.59 -7.36 5.12
C SER A 129 -9.01 -7.93 5.20
N LEU A 130 -9.87 -7.63 4.22
CA LEU A 130 -11.19 -8.26 4.15
C LEU A 130 -11.08 -9.73 3.72
N ILE A 131 -10.17 -10.03 2.79
CA ILE A 131 -9.88 -11.42 2.40
C ILE A 131 -9.37 -12.21 3.61
N ASP A 132 -8.44 -11.65 4.39
CA ASP A 132 -7.96 -12.27 5.64
C ASP A 132 -9.11 -12.55 6.62
N ALA A 133 -10.02 -11.59 6.80
CA ALA A 133 -11.17 -11.73 7.69
C ALA A 133 -12.16 -12.81 7.20
N ILE A 134 -12.43 -12.86 5.89
CA ILE A 134 -13.26 -13.90 5.27
C ILE A 134 -12.62 -15.28 5.47
N LYS A 135 -11.31 -15.40 5.24
CA LYS A 135 -10.57 -16.66 5.42
C LYS A 135 -10.48 -17.09 6.88
N PHE A 136 -10.39 -16.16 7.81
CA PHE A 136 -10.50 -16.47 9.24
C PHE A 136 -11.90 -17.00 9.60
N LEU A 137 -12.96 -16.43 9.01
CA LEU A 137 -14.32 -16.95 9.19
C LEU A 137 -14.44 -18.37 8.61
N GLU A 138 -13.89 -18.64 7.43
CA GLU A 138 -13.89 -19.99 6.83
C GLU A 138 -13.32 -21.06 7.75
N THR A 139 -12.25 -20.74 8.49
CA THR A 139 -11.58 -21.71 9.36
C THR A 139 -12.19 -21.81 10.75
N HIS A 140 -12.73 -20.71 11.29
CA HIS A 140 -13.17 -20.61 12.69
C HIS A 140 -14.69 -20.47 12.89
N TRP A 141 -15.53 -20.45 11.84
CA TRP A 141 -16.97 -20.19 12.01
C TRP A 141 -17.66 -21.12 13.01
N LYS A 142 -17.26 -22.40 13.10
CA LYS A 142 -17.85 -23.36 14.05
C LYS A 142 -17.65 -22.93 15.50
N GLU A 143 -16.44 -22.46 15.79
CA GLU A 143 -16.07 -21.97 17.10
C GLU A 143 -16.78 -20.66 17.41
N LEU A 144 -16.82 -19.72 16.45
CA LEU A 144 -17.56 -18.47 16.58
C LEU A 144 -19.06 -18.72 16.82
N CYS A 145 -19.67 -19.69 16.14
CA CYS A 145 -21.06 -20.09 16.40
C CYS A 145 -21.24 -20.67 17.80
N ASN A 146 -20.27 -21.44 18.31
CA ASN A 146 -20.33 -21.96 19.68
C ASN A 146 -20.19 -20.85 20.73
N ASP A 147 -19.33 -19.86 20.49
CA ASP A 147 -19.19 -18.68 21.36
C ASP A 147 -20.50 -17.89 21.42
N ILE A 148 -21.16 -17.65 20.28
CA ILE A 148 -22.48 -16.99 20.22
C ILE A 148 -23.55 -17.84 20.90
N ARG A 149 -23.56 -19.15 20.66
CA ARG A 149 -24.54 -20.08 21.22
C ARG A 149 -24.43 -20.18 22.73
N SER A 150 -23.21 -20.17 23.26
CA SER A 150 -22.95 -20.26 24.70
C SER A 150 -22.92 -18.90 25.41
N GLY A 151 -22.76 -17.79 24.67
CA GLY A 151 -22.53 -16.47 25.23
C GLY A 151 -21.14 -16.29 25.86
N HIS A 152 -20.20 -17.20 25.61
CA HIS A 152 -18.87 -17.21 26.22
C HIS A 152 -17.77 -17.11 25.16
N VAL A 153 -16.77 -16.27 25.43
CA VAL A 153 -15.60 -16.12 24.55
C VAL A 153 -14.64 -17.28 24.76
N SER A 154 -14.20 -17.89 23.65
CA SER A 154 -13.22 -18.98 23.61
C SER A 154 -11.97 -18.72 24.46
N GLU A 155 -11.44 -19.76 25.12
CA GLU A 155 -10.40 -19.65 26.15
C GLU A 155 -9.01 -19.28 25.61
N TRP A 156 -8.73 -19.56 24.33
CA TRP A 156 -7.45 -19.22 23.70
C TRP A 156 -7.26 -17.70 23.51
N ILE A 157 -8.33 -16.92 23.61
CA ILE A 157 -8.25 -15.45 23.61
C ILE A 157 -7.82 -15.01 25.01
N THR A 158 -6.51 -14.82 25.20
CA THR A 158 -5.93 -14.51 26.52
C THR A 158 -5.93 -13.02 26.86
N ASP A 159 -6.16 -12.14 25.88
CA ASP A 159 -6.19 -10.70 26.08
C ASP A 159 -7.45 -10.28 26.84
N LEU A 160 -7.28 -9.83 28.09
CA LEU A 160 -8.39 -9.48 28.99
C LEU A 160 -9.25 -8.34 28.43
N GLY A 161 -8.64 -7.31 27.85
CA GLY A 161 -9.38 -6.17 27.28
C GLY A 161 -10.27 -6.58 26.11
N CYS A 162 -9.78 -7.49 25.27
CA CYS A 162 -10.57 -8.10 24.20
C CYS A 162 -11.71 -8.95 24.76
N ARG A 163 -11.43 -9.84 25.73
CA ARG A 163 -12.45 -10.70 26.36
C ARG A 163 -13.57 -9.87 26.96
N ASP A 164 -13.25 -8.85 27.74
CA ASP A 164 -14.23 -7.98 28.40
C ASP A 164 -15.08 -7.24 27.37
N SER A 165 -14.45 -6.69 26.33
CA SER A 165 -15.14 -5.95 25.27
C SER A 165 -16.09 -6.84 24.46
N VAL A 166 -15.66 -8.05 24.10
CA VAL A 166 -16.47 -9.00 23.33
C VAL A 166 -17.57 -9.61 24.19
N SER A 167 -17.30 -9.93 25.45
CA SER A 167 -18.31 -10.48 26.37
C SER A 167 -19.48 -9.50 26.58
N ASN A 168 -19.18 -8.20 26.64
CA ASN A 168 -20.21 -7.16 26.71
C ASN A 168 -21.12 -7.10 25.46
N ILE A 169 -20.62 -7.53 24.29
CA ILE A 169 -21.37 -7.57 23.03
C ILE A 169 -22.13 -8.90 22.88
N LEU A 170 -21.48 -10.02 23.17
CA LEU A 170 -22.10 -11.35 23.15
C LEU A 170 -23.28 -11.42 24.12
N GLY A 171 -23.13 -10.84 25.31
CA GLY A 171 -24.20 -10.71 26.28
C GLY A 171 -24.73 -12.06 26.75
N VAL A 172 -25.94 -12.41 26.30
CA VAL A 172 -26.63 -13.66 26.68
C VAL A 172 -26.52 -14.72 25.58
N PRO A 173 -26.57 -16.02 25.94
CA PRO A 173 -26.56 -17.13 24.96
C PRO A 173 -27.60 -16.93 23.85
N ASN A 174 -27.19 -17.04 22.58
CA ASN A 174 -28.06 -16.82 21.42
C ASN A 174 -27.97 -17.97 20.40
N ALA A 175 -28.72 -19.05 20.67
CA ALA A 175 -28.73 -20.23 19.79
C ALA A 175 -29.33 -19.94 18.40
N GLU A 176 -30.36 -19.08 18.31
CA GLU A 176 -31.02 -18.77 17.04
C GLU A 176 -30.07 -18.07 16.05
N LEU A 177 -29.28 -17.10 16.54
CA LEU A 177 -28.26 -16.43 15.73
C LEU A 177 -27.16 -17.40 15.31
N ALA A 178 -26.67 -18.25 16.21
CA ALA A 178 -25.66 -19.25 15.92
C ALA A 178 -26.12 -20.22 14.81
N ASP A 179 -27.35 -20.74 14.91
CA ASP A 179 -27.92 -21.66 13.91
C ASP A 179 -28.12 -20.97 12.56
N LYS A 180 -28.47 -19.67 12.55
CA LYS A 180 -28.57 -18.88 11.32
C LYS A 180 -27.21 -18.75 10.63
N ILE A 181 -26.16 -18.39 11.37
CA ILE A 181 -24.80 -18.25 10.83
C ILE A 181 -24.27 -19.61 10.34
N GLU A 182 -24.49 -20.67 11.11
CA GLU A 182 -24.08 -22.04 10.78
C GLU A 182 -24.72 -22.53 9.47
N ARG A 183 -26.02 -22.26 9.24
CA ARG A 183 -26.68 -22.59 7.97
C ARG A 183 -26.03 -21.90 6.78
N GLU A 184 -25.71 -20.61 6.88
CA GLU A 184 -25.07 -19.87 5.78
C GLU A 184 -23.65 -20.39 5.53
N CYS A 185 -22.85 -20.55 6.59
CA CYS A 185 -21.45 -20.97 6.47
C CYS A 185 -21.29 -22.42 5.98
N CYS A 186 -22.28 -23.29 6.24
CA CYS A 186 -22.28 -24.67 5.74
C CYS A 186 -22.69 -24.80 4.26
N GLN A 187 -23.44 -23.84 3.71
CA GLN A 187 -23.96 -23.90 2.35
C GLN A 187 -22.99 -23.38 1.30
N THR A 188 -22.11 -22.44 1.67
CA THR A 188 -21.13 -21.88 0.75
C THR A 188 -19.98 -22.86 0.56
N SER A 189 -19.74 -23.33 -0.67
CA SER A 189 -18.42 -23.87 -1.00
C SER A 189 -17.49 -22.67 -1.10
N TRP A 190 -16.72 -22.44 -0.04
CA TRP A 190 -15.78 -21.33 0.08
C TRP A 190 -14.53 -21.50 -0.82
N GLU A 191 -14.53 -22.51 -1.70
CA GLU A 191 -13.41 -22.82 -2.59
C GLU A 191 -13.40 -21.88 -3.80
N VAL A 192 -12.50 -20.90 -3.75
CA VAL A 192 -12.16 -20.06 -4.91
C VAL A 192 -11.39 -20.92 -5.91
N THR A 193 -12.06 -21.43 -6.93
CA THR A 193 -11.45 -22.22 -8.01
C THR A 193 -11.10 -21.33 -9.20
N GLY A 194 -9.82 -20.97 -9.37
CA GLY A 194 -9.34 -20.25 -10.57
C GLY A 194 -8.07 -19.42 -10.37
N GLN A 195 -7.44 -18.99 -11.48
CA GLN A 195 -6.31 -18.05 -11.47
C GLN A 195 -6.79 -16.63 -11.09
N MET A 196 -7.06 -16.39 -9.81
CA MET A 196 -7.41 -15.07 -9.26
C MET A 196 -6.19 -14.43 -8.59
N SER A 197 -5.22 -13.95 -9.37
CA SER A 197 -4.00 -13.35 -8.79
C SER A 197 -4.15 -11.88 -8.35
N GLN A 198 -5.37 -11.37 -8.18
CA GLN A 198 -5.65 -9.99 -7.77
C GLN A 198 -6.85 -9.94 -6.80
N CYS A 199 -6.87 -8.97 -5.89
CA CYS A 199 -7.90 -8.88 -4.84
C CYS A 199 -9.32 -8.62 -5.39
N ILE A 200 -9.48 -7.88 -6.49
CA ILE A 200 -10.81 -7.49 -7.02
C ILE A 200 -11.63 -8.71 -7.43
N PRO A 201 -11.15 -9.63 -8.29
CA PRO A 201 -11.89 -10.84 -8.63
C PRO A 201 -12.27 -11.69 -7.41
N ILE A 202 -11.38 -11.81 -6.41
CA ILE A 202 -11.66 -12.55 -5.16
C ILE A 202 -12.81 -11.89 -4.39
N LEU A 203 -12.76 -10.57 -4.24
CA LEU A 203 -13.82 -9.84 -3.55
C LEU A 203 -15.14 -9.88 -4.31
N GLU A 204 -15.13 -9.80 -5.64
CA GLU A 204 -16.35 -9.94 -6.46
C GLU A 204 -17.00 -11.32 -6.31
N PHE A 205 -16.19 -12.37 -6.13
CA PHE A 205 -16.68 -13.72 -5.82
C PHE A 205 -17.41 -13.77 -4.48
N TYR A 206 -16.78 -13.29 -3.39
CA TYR A 206 -17.39 -13.31 -2.06
C TYR A 206 -18.53 -12.31 -1.88
N SER A 207 -18.49 -11.17 -2.57
CA SER A 207 -19.45 -10.09 -2.39
C SER A 207 -20.79 -10.35 -3.08
N SER A 208 -20.91 -11.42 -3.88
CA SER A 208 -22.13 -11.76 -4.64
C SER A 208 -22.71 -10.55 -5.40
N LYS A 209 -21.84 -9.72 -5.99
CA LYS A 209 -22.13 -8.47 -6.73
C LYS A 209 -22.47 -7.22 -5.89
N LEU A 210 -22.17 -7.20 -4.59
CA LEU A 210 -22.18 -5.94 -3.84
C LEU A 210 -21.15 -4.95 -4.44
N PRO A 211 -21.48 -3.66 -4.51
CA PRO A 211 -20.58 -2.66 -5.08
C PRO A 211 -19.31 -2.52 -4.24
N LEU A 212 -18.16 -2.68 -4.88
CA LEU A 212 -16.85 -2.43 -4.27
C LEU A 212 -16.56 -0.93 -4.34
N VAL A 213 -16.54 -0.27 -3.17
CA VAL A 213 -16.41 1.18 -3.07
C VAL A 213 -15.01 1.54 -2.57
N SER A 214 -14.27 2.32 -3.37
CA SER A 214 -13.05 2.99 -2.91
C SER A 214 -13.37 4.45 -2.60
N LEU A 215 -13.41 4.80 -1.31
CA LEU A 215 -13.90 6.10 -0.84
C LEU A 215 -12.86 7.22 -0.94
N ASN A 216 -11.62 6.95 -0.57
CA ASN A 216 -10.58 7.98 -0.47
C ASN A 216 -9.22 7.46 -0.92
N TYR A 217 -8.36 8.42 -1.27
CA TYR A 217 -6.96 8.21 -1.54
C TYR A 217 -6.15 9.02 -0.54
N SER A 218 -5.42 8.31 0.32
CA SER A 218 -4.61 8.88 1.39
C SER A 218 -3.28 8.16 1.53
N ALA A 219 -2.34 8.82 2.19
CA ALA A 219 -1.13 8.21 2.70
C ALA A 219 -0.84 8.74 4.11
N SER A 220 0.24 8.27 4.73
CA SER A 220 0.64 8.71 6.07
C SER A 220 1.00 10.20 6.12
N GLU A 221 1.35 10.77 4.97
CA GLU A 221 1.71 12.17 4.80
C GLU A 221 0.48 13.08 4.76
N THR A 222 -0.57 12.68 4.04
CA THR A 222 -1.78 13.50 3.86
C THR A 222 -2.94 12.72 3.24
N LEU A 223 -4.16 13.28 3.36
CA LEU A 223 -5.32 12.90 2.55
C LEU A 223 -5.26 13.64 1.22
N PHE A 224 -5.12 12.90 0.12
CA PHE A 224 -5.02 13.51 -1.21
C PHE A 224 -6.38 13.81 -1.82
N GLY A 225 -7.31 12.85 -1.75
CA GLY A 225 -8.55 12.96 -2.50
C GLY A 225 -9.66 12.03 -2.05
N VAL A 226 -10.87 12.31 -2.51
CA VAL A 226 -12.09 11.51 -2.29
C VAL A 226 -12.73 11.12 -3.61
N ASN A 227 -13.33 9.94 -3.66
CA ASN A 227 -14.09 9.49 -4.82
C ASN A 227 -15.50 10.10 -4.77
N VAL A 228 -15.77 11.04 -5.68
CA VAL A 228 -17.08 11.70 -5.80
C VAL A 228 -18.12 10.85 -6.53
N ASN A 229 -17.70 9.73 -7.14
CA ASN A 229 -18.56 8.73 -7.75
C ASN A 229 -18.30 7.34 -7.13
N PRO A 230 -18.69 7.10 -5.87
CA PRO A 230 -18.30 5.90 -5.12
C PRO A 230 -18.81 4.58 -5.71
N LEU A 231 -19.84 4.61 -6.57
CA LEU A 231 -20.42 3.42 -7.20
C LEU A 231 -19.85 3.13 -8.59
N CYS A 232 -18.80 3.83 -9.02
CA CYS A 232 -18.11 3.51 -10.26
C CYS A 232 -17.45 2.12 -10.21
N LYS A 233 -17.16 1.53 -11.38
CA LYS A 233 -16.41 0.28 -11.42
C LYS A 233 -15.00 0.49 -10.82
N PRO A 234 -14.39 -0.53 -10.19
CA PRO A 234 -13.05 -0.42 -9.61
C PRO A 234 -11.98 0.11 -10.57
N GLN A 235 -12.08 -0.25 -11.86
CA GLN A 235 -11.17 0.19 -12.93
C GLN A 235 -11.33 1.67 -13.33
N ASP A 236 -12.49 2.27 -13.04
CA ASP A 236 -12.85 3.64 -13.44
C ASP A 236 -12.69 4.65 -12.29
N VAL A 237 -12.18 4.20 -11.13
CA VAL A 237 -12.04 5.05 -9.93
C VAL A 237 -11.10 6.23 -10.21
N SER A 238 -11.59 7.42 -9.88
CA SER A 238 -10.83 8.66 -9.88
C SER A 238 -11.09 9.43 -8.58
N TYR A 239 -10.05 10.02 -8.01
CA TYR A 239 -10.12 10.75 -6.75
C TYR A 239 -10.03 12.25 -7.02
N THR A 240 -11.06 12.99 -6.61
CA THR A 240 -11.05 14.45 -6.61
C THR A 240 -10.17 14.93 -5.47
N CYS A 241 -9.19 15.78 -5.77
CA CYS A 241 -8.30 16.32 -4.73
C CYS A 241 -9.08 17.12 -3.68
N VAL A 242 -8.65 17.07 -2.43
CA VAL A 242 -9.24 17.85 -1.34
C VAL A 242 -8.32 19.04 -1.04
N PRO A 243 -8.55 20.24 -1.62
CA PRO A 243 -7.57 21.33 -1.61
C PRO A 243 -7.30 21.93 -0.23
N ASN A 244 -8.08 21.60 0.79
CA ASN A 244 -7.90 22.11 2.15
C ASN A 244 -7.19 21.10 3.09
N THR A 245 -6.59 20.03 2.58
CA THR A 245 -5.79 19.09 3.40
C THR A 245 -4.29 19.39 3.39
N SER A 246 -3.74 19.79 2.25
CA SER A 246 -2.33 20.14 2.07
C SER A 246 -2.15 21.03 0.84
N TYR A 247 -1.01 21.71 0.76
CA TYR A 247 -0.61 22.40 -0.47
C TYR A 247 -0.03 21.37 -1.46
N PHE A 248 -0.55 21.35 -2.68
CA PHE A 248 -0.25 20.33 -3.69
C PHE A 248 0.42 20.92 -4.92
N GLU A 249 1.50 20.25 -5.29
CA GLU A 249 2.36 20.55 -6.43
C GLU A 249 2.64 19.25 -7.20
N PHE A 250 2.77 19.35 -8.52
CA PHE A 250 2.82 18.20 -9.43
C PHE A 250 4.05 18.27 -10.31
N LEU A 251 4.80 17.17 -10.39
CA LEU A 251 5.99 17.06 -11.24
C LEU A 251 5.65 16.26 -12.51
N PRO A 252 5.69 16.86 -13.72
CA PRO A 252 5.45 16.14 -14.97
C PRO A 252 6.46 15.00 -15.15
N VAL A 253 5.98 13.79 -15.46
CA VAL A 253 6.85 12.62 -15.67
C VAL A 253 7.49 12.63 -17.06
N ASP A 254 6.80 13.21 -18.06
CA ASP A 254 7.22 13.17 -19.46
C ASP A 254 8.31 14.22 -19.81
N GLU A 255 8.61 15.17 -18.92
CA GLU A 255 9.53 16.30 -19.18
C GLU A 255 10.98 16.08 -18.66
N GLY A 256 11.29 14.91 -18.09
CA GLY A 256 12.64 14.56 -17.63
C GLY A 256 13.20 15.50 -16.53
N ASN A 257 14.53 15.65 -16.46
CA ASN A 257 15.21 16.42 -15.41
C ASN A 257 14.98 17.95 -15.45
N ASN A 258 14.31 18.47 -16.48
CA ASN A 258 13.98 19.90 -16.61
C ASN A 258 12.52 20.21 -16.29
N ALA A 259 11.77 19.23 -15.77
CA ALA A 259 10.35 19.38 -15.46
C ALA A 259 10.11 20.48 -14.42
N GLN A 260 9.32 21.49 -14.79
CA GLN A 260 8.87 22.50 -13.83
C GLN A 260 7.69 21.98 -13.03
N VAL A 261 7.70 22.26 -11.74
CA VAL A 261 6.61 21.89 -10.84
C VAL A 261 5.38 22.75 -11.15
N VAL A 262 4.21 22.12 -11.18
CA VAL A 262 2.93 22.74 -11.56
C VAL A 262 2.00 22.79 -10.36
N ASP A 263 1.28 23.91 -10.18
CA ASP A 263 0.26 24.06 -9.13
C ASP A 263 -0.95 23.15 -9.39
N LEU A 264 -1.68 22.77 -8.33
CA LEU A 264 -2.88 21.92 -8.41
C LEU A 264 -3.86 22.32 -9.51
N VAL A 265 -4.08 23.61 -9.73
CA VAL A 265 -5.08 24.12 -10.68
C VAL A 265 -4.57 24.21 -12.12
N ASP A 266 -3.26 24.06 -12.33
CA ASP A 266 -2.60 24.24 -13.63
C ASP A 266 -2.23 22.90 -14.29
N VAL A 267 -2.61 21.77 -13.67
CA VAL A 267 -2.40 20.44 -14.24
C VAL A 267 -3.20 20.24 -15.52
N LYS A 268 -2.64 19.49 -16.48
CA LYS A 268 -3.27 19.25 -17.78
C LYS A 268 -3.96 17.89 -17.82
N LEU A 269 -5.16 17.86 -18.40
CA LEU A 269 -5.92 16.62 -18.60
C LEU A 269 -5.09 15.60 -19.40
N GLY A 270 -5.12 14.34 -18.98
CA GLY A 270 -4.43 13.23 -19.64
C GLY A 270 -2.90 13.19 -19.46
N HIS A 271 -2.30 14.20 -18.82
CA HIS A 271 -0.86 14.21 -18.55
C HIS A 271 -0.52 13.43 -17.27
N LEU A 272 0.68 12.85 -17.25
CA LEU A 272 1.18 12.05 -16.14
C LEU A 272 2.07 12.90 -15.21
N TYR A 273 1.63 13.07 -13.96
CA TYR A 273 2.36 13.81 -12.91
C TYR A 273 2.67 12.94 -11.67
N ASP A 274 2.52 11.62 -11.79
CA ASP A 274 2.61 10.65 -10.69
C ASP A 274 1.59 10.89 -9.56
N PRO A 275 0.31 11.28 -9.84
CA PRO A 275 -0.70 10.45 -10.53
C PRO A 275 -1.20 11.02 -11.89
N VAL A 276 -2.08 10.30 -12.61
CA VAL A 276 -2.64 10.75 -13.91
C VAL A 276 -3.88 11.60 -13.72
N VAL A 277 -3.95 12.75 -14.38
CA VAL A 277 -5.16 13.60 -14.40
C VAL A 277 -6.21 12.98 -15.32
N THR A 278 -7.34 12.56 -14.77
CA THR A 278 -8.44 11.91 -15.51
C THR A 278 -9.63 12.83 -15.76
N GLY A 279 -9.74 13.93 -15.02
CA GLY A 279 -10.87 14.84 -15.15
C GLY A 279 -10.77 16.02 -14.19
N PHE A 280 -11.86 16.76 -14.09
CA PHE A 280 -12.03 17.84 -13.13
C PHE A 280 -13.43 17.74 -12.53
N TYR A 281 -13.52 17.88 -11.21
CA TYR A 281 -14.77 18.13 -10.51
C TYR A 281 -14.80 19.61 -10.15
N ASN A 282 -15.70 20.37 -10.77
CA ASN A 282 -15.66 21.83 -10.78
C ASN A 282 -14.29 22.35 -11.27
N LYS A 283 -13.53 23.04 -10.41
CA LYS A 283 -12.19 23.55 -10.73
C LYS A 283 -11.06 22.70 -10.15
N THR A 284 -11.40 21.56 -9.55
CA THR A 284 -10.42 20.71 -8.86
C THR A 284 -10.12 19.48 -9.70
N PRO A 285 -8.84 19.16 -9.94
CA PRO A 285 -8.49 17.99 -10.73
C PRO A 285 -8.88 16.68 -10.03
N GLN A 286 -9.19 15.70 -10.87
CA GLN A 286 -9.41 14.32 -10.51
C GLN A 286 -8.23 13.49 -11.00
N PHE A 287 -7.75 12.61 -10.13
CA PHE A 287 -6.58 11.80 -10.40
C PHE A 287 -6.90 10.32 -10.32
N ARG A 288 -6.33 9.55 -11.24
CA ARG A 288 -6.28 8.09 -11.15
C ARG A 288 -4.90 7.66 -10.72
N PHE A 289 -4.88 6.82 -9.68
CA PHE A 289 -3.67 6.17 -9.23
C PHE A 289 -3.19 5.18 -10.30
N VAL A 290 -1.92 5.28 -10.70
CA VAL A 290 -1.33 4.38 -11.71
C VAL A 290 -0.43 3.36 -11.02
N ARG A 291 0.56 3.84 -10.28
CA ARG A 291 1.46 3.02 -9.47
C ARG A 291 2.20 3.92 -8.49
N ARG A 292 2.79 3.32 -7.45
CA ARG A 292 3.88 3.99 -6.73
C ARG A 292 5.18 3.71 -7.46
N LYS A 293 6.00 4.74 -7.60
CA LYS A 293 7.35 4.64 -8.16
C LYS A 293 8.13 3.51 -7.45
N ASP A 294 8.91 2.77 -8.22
CA ASP A 294 9.86 1.73 -7.78
C ASP A 294 9.30 0.46 -7.10
N THR A 295 7.99 0.33 -6.91
CA THR A 295 7.37 -0.90 -6.37
C THR A 295 7.27 -1.99 -7.46
N VAL A 296 7.84 -3.17 -7.20
CA VAL A 296 7.88 -4.29 -8.16
C VAL A 296 6.86 -5.37 -7.81
N ILE A 297 6.79 -5.79 -6.54
CA ILE A 297 5.83 -6.77 -6.03
C ILE A 297 5.32 -6.37 -4.64
N SER A 298 4.07 -6.76 -4.35
CA SER A 298 3.40 -6.65 -3.06
C SER A 298 2.28 -7.68 -2.98
N VAL A 299 2.08 -8.32 -1.83
CA VAL A 299 0.93 -9.18 -1.51
C VAL A 299 -0.02 -8.46 -0.56
N HIS A 300 0.50 -7.79 0.46
CA HIS A 300 -0.30 -7.02 1.41
C HIS A 300 0.09 -5.53 1.34
N ILE A 301 0.47 -4.93 2.47
CA ILE A 301 0.79 -3.49 2.58
C ILE A 301 2.29 -3.25 2.40
N GLU A 302 3.09 -4.31 2.47
CA GLU A 302 4.52 -4.31 2.18
C GLU A 302 4.77 -4.01 0.71
N LYS A 303 5.91 -3.38 0.47
CA LYS A 303 6.34 -2.99 -0.87
C LYS A 303 7.76 -3.47 -1.03
N THR A 304 8.02 -4.20 -2.11
CA THR A 304 9.37 -4.67 -2.43
C THR A 304 9.82 -4.01 -3.73
N THR A 305 10.97 -3.34 -3.66
CA THR A 305 11.55 -2.63 -4.81
C THR A 305 12.47 -3.52 -5.63
N GLU A 306 12.87 -3.05 -6.81
CA GLU A 306 13.90 -3.71 -7.61
C GLU A 306 15.23 -3.85 -6.85
N GLU A 307 15.63 -2.81 -6.11
CA GLU A 307 16.82 -2.83 -5.28
C GLU A 307 16.74 -3.89 -4.17
N ASP A 308 15.60 -4.01 -3.47
CA ASP A 308 15.37 -5.04 -2.46
C ASP A 308 15.54 -6.45 -3.05
N ILE A 309 15.01 -6.68 -4.27
CA ILE A 309 15.11 -7.96 -4.97
C ILE A 309 16.55 -8.25 -5.39
N VAL A 310 17.23 -7.30 -6.02
CA VAL A 310 18.62 -7.46 -6.45
C VAL A 310 19.53 -7.74 -5.26
N ASN A 311 19.34 -7.03 -4.14
CA ASN A 311 20.08 -7.27 -2.90
C ASN A 311 19.80 -8.66 -2.32
N ALA A 312 18.55 -9.12 -2.35
CA ALA A 312 18.19 -10.47 -1.91
C ALA A 312 18.84 -11.55 -2.81
N VAL A 313 18.79 -11.39 -4.12
CA VAL A 313 19.40 -12.31 -5.09
C VAL A 313 20.92 -12.34 -4.92
N ASN A 314 21.58 -11.18 -4.77
CA ASN A 314 23.03 -11.09 -4.52
C ASN A 314 23.48 -11.80 -3.23
N ARG A 315 22.62 -11.88 -2.21
CA ARG A 315 22.92 -12.67 -1.01
C ARG A 315 22.80 -14.15 -1.28
N VAL A 316 21.82 -14.57 -2.07
CA VAL A 316 21.62 -15.98 -2.42
C VAL A 316 22.68 -16.50 -3.39
N THR A 317 23.23 -15.68 -4.28
CA THR A 317 24.29 -16.12 -5.20
C THR A 317 25.44 -16.77 -4.44
N THR A 318 25.87 -16.24 -3.29
CA THR A 318 26.92 -16.88 -2.46
C THR A 318 26.56 -18.32 -2.01
N VAL A 319 25.28 -18.59 -1.73
CA VAL A 319 24.77 -19.93 -1.37
C VAL A 319 24.78 -20.84 -2.59
N LEU A 320 24.33 -20.34 -3.75
CA LEU A 320 24.30 -21.08 -5.01
C LEU A 320 25.71 -21.42 -5.50
N GLU A 321 26.65 -20.49 -5.37
CA GLU A 321 28.04 -20.69 -5.76
C GLU A 321 28.71 -21.80 -4.95
N SER A 322 28.42 -21.86 -3.65
CA SER A 322 28.89 -22.94 -2.77
C SER A 322 28.32 -24.30 -3.17
N ALA A 323 27.15 -24.32 -3.81
CA ALA A 323 26.52 -25.51 -4.37
C ALA A 323 26.91 -25.80 -5.84
N GLY A 324 27.81 -25.01 -6.44
CA GLY A 324 28.25 -25.18 -7.83
C GLY A 324 27.21 -24.78 -8.88
N LEU A 325 26.20 -24.00 -8.49
CA LEU A 325 25.15 -23.47 -9.35
C LEU A 325 25.40 -22.00 -9.71
N MET A 326 24.98 -21.60 -10.90
CA MET A 326 24.97 -20.21 -11.37
C MET A 326 23.55 -19.84 -11.77
N LEU A 327 23.05 -18.71 -11.24
CA LEU A 327 21.77 -18.14 -11.64
C LEU A 327 21.95 -17.40 -12.97
N MET A 328 21.23 -17.84 -14.00
CA MET A 328 21.30 -17.27 -15.36
C MET A 328 20.30 -16.13 -15.56
N GLY A 329 19.11 -16.28 -14.95
CA GLY A 329 18.04 -15.31 -15.06
C GLY A 329 16.97 -15.56 -14.01
N PHE A 330 16.22 -14.51 -13.68
CA PHE A 330 15.08 -14.62 -12.80
C PHE A 330 13.99 -13.60 -13.14
N THR A 331 12.76 -13.93 -12.77
CA THR A 331 11.60 -13.03 -12.69
C THR A 331 10.78 -13.38 -11.46
N CYS A 332 9.94 -12.48 -10.97
CA CYS A 332 9.04 -12.74 -9.86
C CYS A 332 7.58 -12.36 -10.17
N LYS A 333 6.68 -12.79 -9.29
CA LYS A 333 5.27 -12.42 -9.28
C LYS A 333 4.72 -12.54 -7.84
N SER A 334 3.75 -11.69 -7.48
CA SER A 334 2.88 -11.92 -6.32
C SER A 334 1.80 -12.95 -6.67
N ASP A 335 1.76 -14.07 -5.96
CA ASP A 335 0.71 -15.07 -6.09
C ASP A 335 -0.34 -14.89 -4.99
N MET A 336 -1.56 -14.56 -5.40
CA MET A 336 -2.73 -14.43 -4.52
C MET A 336 -3.74 -15.56 -4.72
N SER A 337 -3.38 -16.59 -5.52
CA SER A 337 -4.27 -17.74 -5.74
C SER A 337 -4.33 -18.69 -4.54
N THR A 338 -3.29 -18.67 -3.69
CA THR A 338 -3.24 -19.40 -2.42
C THR A 338 -3.42 -18.46 -1.25
N PHE A 339 -3.90 -18.99 -0.13
CA PHE A 339 -4.03 -18.24 1.12
C PHE A 339 -3.13 -18.83 2.22
N PRO A 340 -2.29 -18.02 2.88
CA PRO A 340 -1.96 -16.62 2.55
C PRO A 340 -1.23 -16.51 1.20
N GLY A 341 -1.39 -15.36 0.52
CA GLY A 341 -0.66 -15.09 -0.72
C GLY A 341 0.84 -14.98 -0.47
N HIS A 342 1.68 -15.25 -1.48
CA HIS A 342 3.14 -15.31 -1.32
C HIS A 342 3.89 -14.85 -2.57
N TYR A 343 5.20 -14.67 -2.41
CA TYR A 343 6.08 -14.32 -3.53
C TYR A 343 6.54 -15.59 -4.25
N VAL A 344 6.44 -15.57 -5.58
CA VAL A 344 6.95 -16.64 -6.45
C VAL A 344 8.08 -16.11 -7.30
N PHE A 345 9.25 -16.74 -7.20
CA PHE A 345 10.43 -16.46 -8.00
C PHE A 345 10.67 -17.58 -9.00
N TYR A 346 10.84 -17.22 -10.27
CA TYR A 346 11.13 -18.15 -11.36
C TYR A 346 12.60 -18.05 -11.70
N TRP A 347 13.38 -19.10 -11.46
CA TRP A 347 14.83 -19.09 -11.56
C TRP A 347 15.32 -20.07 -12.62
N GLU A 348 16.23 -19.61 -13.48
CA GLU A 348 16.94 -20.47 -14.43
C GLU A 348 18.40 -20.62 -14.00
N PHE A 349 18.89 -21.86 -13.94
CA PHE A 349 20.24 -22.18 -13.49
C PHE A 349 21.11 -22.78 -14.58
N LYS A 350 22.42 -22.65 -14.40
CA LYS A 350 23.45 -23.38 -15.13
C LYS A 350 24.45 -24.00 -14.15
N ALA A 351 24.85 -25.23 -14.42
CA ALA A 351 25.92 -25.88 -13.67
C ALA A 351 27.27 -25.19 -13.96
N LYS A 352 28.09 -24.93 -12.94
CA LYS A 352 29.45 -24.39 -13.15
C LYS A 352 30.41 -25.42 -13.79
N LYS A 353 30.08 -26.72 -13.76
CA LYS A 353 30.88 -27.81 -14.38
C LYS A 353 30.15 -28.37 -15.60
N ILE A 354 30.89 -28.56 -16.69
CA ILE A 354 30.38 -28.82 -18.04
C ILE A 354 29.72 -30.21 -18.20
N ASP A 355 30.04 -31.17 -17.32
CA ASP A 355 29.61 -32.58 -17.46
C ASP A 355 28.78 -33.13 -16.28
N CYS A 356 28.17 -32.28 -15.47
CA CYS A 356 27.41 -32.73 -14.30
C CYS A 356 25.91 -32.43 -14.44
N ILE A 357 25.08 -33.47 -14.38
CA ILE A 357 23.67 -33.31 -14.00
C ILE A 357 23.66 -32.86 -12.54
N VAL A 358 23.52 -31.56 -12.30
CA VAL A 358 23.42 -31.03 -10.93
C VAL A 358 22.01 -31.35 -10.45
N LYS A 359 21.90 -32.38 -9.62
CA LYS A 359 20.67 -32.64 -8.88
C LYS A 359 20.51 -31.52 -7.86
N LEU A 360 19.48 -30.71 -8.02
CA LEU A 360 19.14 -29.68 -7.05
C LEU A 360 18.84 -30.34 -5.70
N ASP A 361 19.61 -29.97 -4.68
CA ASP A 361 19.33 -30.35 -3.31
C ASP A 361 18.20 -29.46 -2.78
N ASN A 362 17.10 -30.08 -2.35
CA ASN A 362 15.97 -29.38 -1.75
C ASN A 362 16.40 -28.54 -0.54
N ASN A 363 17.41 -28.97 0.23
CA ASN A 363 17.91 -28.20 1.37
C ASN A 363 18.59 -26.90 0.93
N VAL A 364 19.32 -26.93 -0.19
CA VAL A 364 19.93 -25.73 -0.77
C VAL A 364 18.84 -24.76 -1.23
N MET A 365 17.79 -25.25 -1.87
CA MET A 365 16.67 -24.42 -2.33
C MET A 365 15.86 -23.81 -1.18
N VAL A 366 15.57 -24.58 -0.13
CA VAL A 366 14.93 -24.05 1.08
C VAL A 366 15.81 -22.99 1.74
N LYS A 367 17.12 -23.22 1.82
CA LYS A 367 18.07 -22.22 2.33
C LYS A 367 18.07 -20.95 1.48
N CYS A 368 17.98 -21.08 0.15
CA CYS A 368 17.83 -19.93 -0.76
C CYS A 368 16.56 -19.14 -0.43
N CYS A 369 15.40 -19.79 -0.30
CA CYS A 369 14.16 -19.12 0.10
C CYS A 369 14.33 -18.35 1.41
N CYS A 370 14.88 -18.98 2.45
CA CYS A 370 15.10 -18.33 3.74
C CYS A 370 16.02 -17.11 3.63
N VAL A 371 17.13 -17.21 2.90
CA VAL A 371 18.07 -16.08 2.72
C VAL A 371 17.41 -14.92 1.97
N MET A 372 16.55 -15.20 0.98
CA MET A 372 15.75 -14.14 0.34
C MET A 372 14.80 -13.47 1.34
N GLU A 373 14.00 -14.26 2.06
CA GLU A 373 13.03 -13.74 3.03
C GLU A 373 13.70 -12.87 4.11
N GLU A 374 14.90 -13.25 4.57
CA GLU A 374 15.68 -12.45 5.53
C GLU A 374 16.20 -11.13 4.96
N SER A 375 16.35 -11.05 3.65
CA SER A 375 16.92 -9.89 2.96
C SER A 375 15.87 -8.83 2.66
N PHE A 376 14.59 -9.19 2.64
CA PHE A 376 13.50 -8.24 2.46
C PHE A 376 13.27 -7.34 3.69
N ASN A 377 12.55 -6.25 3.44
CA ASN A 377 12.31 -5.22 4.45
C ASN A 377 11.56 -5.74 5.69
N ALA A 378 11.59 -4.94 6.76
CA ALA A 378 11.01 -5.30 8.04
C ALA A 378 9.49 -5.58 7.96
N LEU A 379 8.78 -4.95 7.02
CA LEU A 379 7.34 -5.15 6.84
C LEU A 379 7.04 -6.55 6.32
N TYR A 380 7.71 -6.96 5.23
CA TYR A 380 7.58 -8.31 4.69
C TYR A 380 7.82 -9.36 5.78
N ARG A 381 8.94 -9.25 6.51
CA ARG A 381 9.29 -10.20 7.57
C ARG A 381 8.29 -10.22 8.72
N ARG A 382 7.69 -9.07 9.07
CA ARG A 382 6.65 -8.99 10.11
C ARG A 382 5.37 -9.69 9.68
N HIS A 383 4.91 -9.44 8.45
CA HIS A 383 3.74 -10.12 7.89
C HIS A 383 3.97 -11.63 7.73
N ARG A 384 5.18 -12.04 7.32
CA ARG A 384 5.58 -13.44 7.17
C ARG A 384 5.70 -14.22 8.48
N ARG A 385 6.25 -13.60 9.54
CA ARG A 385 6.58 -14.29 10.81
C ARG A 385 5.56 -14.08 11.92
N LYS A 386 5.05 -12.85 12.07
CA LYS A 386 4.19 -12.47 13.20
C LYS A 386 2.71 -12.60 12.85
N TYR A 387 2.32 -12.07 11.69
CA TYR A 387 0.90 -12.02 11.32
C TYR A 387 0.45 -13.23 10.49
N GLY A 388 1.37 -13.91 9.80
CA GLY A 388 1.04 -15.05 8.93
C GLY A 388 0.23 -14.66 7.69
N THR A 389 0.16 -13.37 7.35
CA THR A 389 -0.62 -12.83 6.22
C THR A 389 0.14 -12.88 4.89
N ILE A 390 1.44 -13.19 4.93
CA ILE A 390 2.24 -13.53 3.74
C ILE A 390 2.73 -14.98 3.90
N GLY A 391 2.46 -15.81 2.89
CA GLY A 391 2.89 -17.19 2.82
C GLY A 391 4.39 -17.36 2.56
N PRO A 392 4.89 -18.60 2.67
CA PRO A 392 6.29 -18.90 2.41
C PRO A 392 6.68 -18.56 0.97
N LEU A 393 7.83 -17.89 0.79
CA LEU A 393 8.38 -17.63 -0.52
C LEU A 393 8.64 -18.93 -1.29
N GLU A 394 8.21 -18.96 -2.54
CA GLU A 394 8.34 -20.10 -3.44
C GLU A 394 9.37 -19.79 -4.53
N ILE A 395 10.33 -20.70 -4.73
CA ILE A 395 11.23 -20.66 -5.89
C ILE A 395 10.85 -21.79 -6.84
N ARG A 396 10.44 -21.43 -8.06
CA ARG A 396 10.16 -22.35 -9.16
C ARG A 396 11.36 -22.39 -10.09
N VAL A 397 11.96 -23.56 -10.23
CA VAL A 397 13.12 -23.77 -11.12
C VAL A 397 12.65 -24.02 -12.54
N MET A 398 13.13 -23.21 -13.47
CA MET A 398 12.80 -23.25 -14.89
C MET A 398 13.78 -24.13 -15.66
N GLN A 399 13.32 -24.64 -16.80
CA GLN A 399 14.20 -25.35 -17.74
C GLN A 399 15.18 -24.37 -18.38
N GLN A 400 16.37 -24.85 -18.74
CA GLN A 400 17.36 -24.01 -19.41
C GLN A 400 16.82 -23.55 -20.78
N GLY A 401 17.02 -22.28 -21.11
CA GLY A 401 16.47 -21.64 -22.31
C GLY A 401 15.06 -21.08 -22.14
N THR A 402 14.45 -21.16 -20.95
CA THR A 402 13.10 -20.60 -20.71
C THR A 402 13.11 -19.08 -20.88
N PHE A 403 14.15 -18.39 -20.39
CA PHE A 403 14.25 -16.95 -20.55
C PHE A 403 14.59 -16.54 -21.99
N ASP A 404 15.25 -17.41 -22.77
CA ASP A 404 15.45 -17.18 -24.21
C ASP A 404 14.10 -17.27 -24.96
N SER A 405 13.27 -18.28 -24.67
CA SER A 405 11.91 -18.37 -25.22
C SER A 405 11.02 -17.19 -24.80
N LEU A 406 11.19 -16.69 -23.57
CA LEU A 406 10.48 -15.50 -23.10
C LEU A 406 10.90 -14.25 -23.87
N MET A 407 12.20 -14.09 -24.14
CA MET A 407 12.71 -13.01 -24.97
C MET A 407 12.14 -13.08 -26.39
N GLU A 408 12.17 -14.26 -27.03
CA GLU A 408 11.58 -14.47 -28.37
C GLU A 408 10.09 -14.11 -28.40
N TYR A 409 9.34 -14.47 -27.36
CA TYR A 409 7.94 -14.07 -27.21
C TYR A 409 7.78 -12.54 -27.22
N PHE A 410 8.55 -11.80 -26.42
CA PHE A 410 8.45 -10.33 -26.42
C PHE A 410 8.90 -9.71 -27.73
N ILE A 411 9.91 -10.27 -28.40
CA ILE A 411 10.33 -9.83 -29.74
C ILE A 411 9.18 -10.02 -30.74
N SER A 412 8.46 -11.15 -30.68
CA SER A 412 7.28 -11.40 -31.53
C SER A 412 6.13 -10.41 -31.29
N GLN A 413 6.05 -9.83 -30.08
CA GLN A 413 5.08 -8.80 -29.72
C GLN A 413 5.57 -7.37 -30.03
N GLY A 414 6.72 -7.22 -30.70
CA GLY A 414 7.25 -5.93 -31.17
C GLY A 414 8.37 -5.34 -30.30
N ALA A 415 8.92 -6.07 -29.33
CA ALA A 415 10.10 -5.61 -28.60
C ALA A 415 11.36 -5.66 -29.47
N PHE A 416 12.22 -4.64 -29.39
CA PHE A 416 13.50 -4.64 -30.08
C PHE A 416 14.50 -5.56 -29.39
N ALA A 417 15.01 -6.57 -30.10
CA ALA A 417 15.92 -7.58 -29.56
C ALA A 417 17.15 -6.98 -28.85
N HIS A 418 17.73 -5.90 -29.38
CA HIS A 418 18.94 -5.27 -28.83
C HIS A 418 18.67 -4.41 -27.57
N GLN A 419 17.41 -4.13 -27.23
CA GLN A 419 17.01 -3.37 -26.04
C GLN A 419 16.31 -4.25 -24.99
N TYR A 420 16.13 -5.54 -25.29
CA TYR A 420 15.42 -6.43 -24.39
C TYR A 420 16.22 -6.65 -23.10
N LYS A 421 15.52 -6.49 -21.99
CA LYS A 421 15.94 -6.95 -20.66
C LYS A 421 14.80 -7.78 -20.10
N THR A 422 15.12 -8.92 -19.50
CA THR A 422 14.13 -9.75 -18.82
C THR A 422 13.39 -8.91 -17.78
N PRO A 423 12.06 -8.81 -17.85
CA PRO A 423 11.30 -8.05 -16.86
C PRO A 423 11.44 -8.71 -15.49
N LEU A 424 11.74 -7.91 -14.47
CA LEU A 424 11.89 -8.42 -13.10
C LEU A 424 10.58 -8.95 -12.52
N CYS A 425 9.46 -8.37 -12.93
CA CYS A 425 8.13 -8.82 -12.55
C CYS A 425 7.24 -8.94 -13.78
N LYS A 426 6.50 -10.04 -13.86
CA LYS A 426 5.49 -10.26 -14.90
C LYS A 426 4.14 -9.76 -14.36
N VAL A 427 3.53 -8.80 -15.06
CA VAL A 427 2.16 -8.33 -14.80
C VAL A 427 1.14 -9.41 -15.12
#